data_AF-A0AA47N3D4-F1
#
_entry.id   AF-A0AA47N3D4-F1
#
_cell.length_a   1.000
_cell.length_b   1.000
_cell.length_c   1.000
_cell.angle_alpha   90.00
_cell.angle_beta   90.00
_cell.angle_gamma   90.00
#
_symmetry.space_group_name_H-M   'P 1'
#
loop_
_entity.id
_entity.type
_entity.pdbx_description
1 polymer ?
#
loop_
_entity_poly.entity_id
_entity_poly.type
_entity_poly.pdbx_seq_one_letter_code
_entity_poly.pdbx_strand_id
1 'polypeptide(L)'
;MTLTESEDAVTQTAAPRVVAGRKWIPSEAVQSVKSALHFRDVVGQVQHGRAGFGLIPKTPLWHKATSVQKRQLVVEEVRRQEERERYTKAVSMATQGRWTNWEGLEKKKLSWCDIWQMEGARREGVLLSEPHTICYPPPKI
;
A
#
# COMPACT_ATOMS: atom_id res chain seq x y z
N MET A 1 -9.80 -22.53 -4.70
CA MET A 1 -8.78 -23.59 -4.66
C MET A 1 -8.92 -24.41 -5.92
N THR A 2 -7.91 -24.45 -6.77
CA THR A 2 -7.91 -25.31 -7.97
C THR A 2 -7.12 -26.58 -7.66
N LEU A 3 -7.69 -27.76 -7.91
CA LEU A 3 -7.06 -29.06 -7.62
C LEU A 3 -6.08 -29.50 -8.72
N THR A 4 -5.45 -28.53 -9.41
CA THR A 4 -4.59 -28.78 -10.57
C THR A 4 -3.30 -29.52 -10.20
N GLU A 5 -2.88 -29.47 -8.94
CA GLU A 5 -1.68 -30.15 -8.44
C GLU A 5 -2.00 -31.55 -7.87
N SER A 6 -3.22 -32.07 -8.04
CA SER A 6 -3.56 -33.45 -7.63
C SER A 6 -2.81 -34.46 -8.49
N GLU A 7 -2.49 -35.64 -7.96
CA GLU A 7 -1.91 -36.73 -8.75
C GLU A 7 -2.99 -37.43 -9.61
N ASP A 8 -4.24 -37.38 -9.17
CA ASP A 8 -5.38 -37.98 -9.86
C ASP A 8 -5.85 -37.14 -11.07
N ALA A 9 -5.76 -37.72 -12.27
CA ALA A 9 -6.13 -37.07 -13.53
C ALA A 9 -7.61 -36.63 -13.58
N VAL A 10 -8.52 -37.42 -12.98
CA VAL A 10 -9.95 -37.10 -12.88
C VAL A 10 -10.18 -35.86 -12.04
N THR A 11 -9.46 -35.73 -10.92
CA THR A 11 -9.55 -34.57 -10.02
C THR A 11 -8.98 -33.31 -10.66
N GLN A 12 -7.94 -33.44 -11.48
CA GLN A 12 -7.41 -32.32 -12.26
C GLN A 12 -8.42 -31.81 -13.30
N THR A 13 -9.08 -32.71 -14.03
CA THR A 13 -10.04 -32.36 -15.08
C THR A 13 -11.37 -31.82 -14.54
N ALA A 14 -11.82 -32.32 -13.40
CA ALA A 14 -13.08 -31.88 -12.79
C ALA A 14 -13.02 -30.49 -12.14
N ALA A 15 -11.84 -29.86 -12.03
CA ALA A 15 -11.60 -28.68 -11.21
C ALA A 15 -12.66 -27.56 -11.46
N PRO A 16 -13.56 -27.31 -10.50
CA PRO A 16 -14.67 -26.38 -10.71
C PRO A 16 -14.15 -24.95 -10.80
N ARG A 17 -14.75 -24.17 -11.69
CA ARG A 17 -14.46 -22.73 -11.79
C ARG A 17 -14.97 -22.03 -10.54
N VAL A 18 -14.05 -21.57 -9.70
CA VAL A 18 -14.38 -20.77 -8.53
C VAL A 18 -14.72 -19.36 -8.99
N VAL A 19 -15.98 -18.98 -8.89
CA VAL A 19 -16.44 -17.60 -9.11
C VAL A 19 -16.32 -16.86 -7.78
N ALA A 20 -15.45 -15.86 -7.73
CA ALA A 20 -15.41 -14.89 -6.63
C ALA A 20 -16.03 -13.57 -7.08
N GLY A 21 -16.22 -12.63 -6.15
CA GLY A 21 -16.86 -11.33 -6.43
C GLY A 21 -16.08 -10.47 -7.44
N ARG A 22 -16.66 -9.32 -7.81
CA ARG A 22 -16.14 -8.44 -8.87
C ARG A 22 -14.67 -7.99 -8.71
N LYS A 23 -14.19 -7.83 -7.48
CA LYS A 23 -12.88 -7.23 -7.19
C LYS A 23 -11.72 -8.23 -7.20
N TRP A 24 -12.02 -9.53 -7.14
CA TRP A 24 -10.98 -10.55 -6.99
C TRP A 24 -11.23 -11.71 -7.93
N ILE A 25 -10.25 -12.00 -8.79
CA ILE A 25 -10.32 -13.07 -9.78
C ILE A 25 -9.39 -14.20 -9.31
N PRO A 26 -9.92 -15.35 -8.83
CA PRO A 26 -9.11 -16.38 -8.19
C PRO A 26 -8.09 -17.03 -9.12
N SER A 27 -8.42 -17.21 -10.40
CA SER A 27 -7.52 -17.82 -11.39
C SER A 27 -6.27 -16.98 -11.62
N GLU A 28 -6.44 -15.67 -11.78
CA GLU A 28 -5.33 -14.73 -11.98
C GLU A 28 -4.47 -14.62 -10.73
N ALA A 29 -5.10 -14.54 -9.54
CA ALA A 29 -4.38 -14.50 -8.27
C ALA A 29 -3.53 -15.76 -8.06
N VAL A 30 -4.08 -16.96 -8.35
CA VAL A 30 -3.32 -18.21 -8.24
C VAL A 30 -2.19 -18.26 -9.26
N GLN A 31 -2.39 -17.77 -10.48
CA GLN A 31 -1.33 -17.75 -11.50
C GLN A 31 -0.17 -16.82 -11.11
N SER A 32 -0.49 -15.61 -10.63
CA SER A 32 0.49 -14.65 -10.10
C SER A 32 1.26 -15.21 -8.90
N VAL A 33 0.57 -15.92 -8.02
CA VAL A 33 1.20 -16.57 -6.86
C VAL A 33 2.11 -17.71 -7.28
N LYS A 34 1.69 -18.55 -8.25
CA LYS A 34 2.55 -19.61 -8.78
C LYS A 34 3.81 -19.03 -9.42
N SER A 35 3.72 -17.95 -10.20
CA SER A 35 4.92 -17.32 -10.79
C SER A 35 5.84 -16.74 -9.71
N ALA A 36 5.30 -16.15 -8.65
CA ALA A 36 6.09 -15.68 -7.50
C ALA A 36 6.78 -16.84 -6.75
N LEU A 37 6.12 -17.99 -6.59
CA LEU A 37 6.72 -19.18 -5.99
C LEU A 37 7.82 -19.77 -6.86
N HIS A 38 7.63 -19.82 -8.19
CA HIS A 38 8.69 -20.20 -9.13
C HIS A 38 9.88 -19.24 -9.09
N PHE A 39 9.63 -17.94 -9.01
CA PHE A 39 10.69 -16.96 -8.85
C PHE A 39 11.45 -17.16 -7.53
N ARG A 40 10.75 -17.47 -6.44
CA ARG A 40 11.36 -17.79 -5.14
C ARG A 40 12.24 -19.04 -5.20
N ASP A 41 11.89 -20.02 -6.02
CA ASP A 41 12.73 -21.18 -6.23
C ASP A 41 14.06 -20.86 -6.92
N VAL A 42 14.04 -19.91 -7.87
CA VAL A 42 15.25 -19.44 -8.57
C VAL A 42 16.14 -18.62 -7.65
N VAL A 43 15.54 -17.67 -6.92
CA VAL A 43 16.28 -16.83 -5.96
C VAL A 43 16.78 -17.64 -4.77
N GLY A 44 16.06 -18.71 -4.43
CA GLY A 44 16.28 -19.48 -3.22
C GLY A 44 15.75 -18.77 -1.97
N GLN A 45 16.10 -19.33 -0.81
CA GLN A 45 15.69 -18.78 0.47
C GLN A 45 16.57 -17.59 0.84
N VAL A 46 15.98 -16.39 0.86
CA VAL A 46 16.64 -15.17 1.30
C VAL A 46 16.80 -15.20 2.82
N GLN A 47 18.00 -14.93 3.33
CA GLN A 47 18.23 -14.80 4.76
C GLN A 47 17.58 -13.52 5.29
N HIS A 48 16.85 -13.63 6.40
CA HIS A 48 16.25 -12.49 7.08
C HIS A 48 16.93 -12.31 8.44
N GLY A 49 17.38 -11.09 8.75
CA GLY A 49 18.04 -10.79 10.03
C GLY A 49 19.32 -11.59 10.27
N ARG A 50 19.47 -12.17 11.47
CA ARG A 50 20.65 -12.97 11.88
C ARG A 50 20.45 -14.48 11.66
N ALA A 51 19.82 -14.87 10.57
CA ALA A 51 19.46 -16.27 10.29
C ALA A 51 20.59 -17.14 9.69
N GLY A 52 21.85 -16.68 9.71
CA GLY A 52 22.97 -17.25 8.94
C GLY A 52 23.30 -18.72 9.18
N PHE A 53 22.88 -19.30 10.31
CA PHE A 53 23.17 -20.71 10.65
C PHE A 53 22.09 -21.72 10.24
N GLY A 54 21.04 -21.29 9.54
CA GLY A 54 20.01 -22.22 9.05
C GLY A 54 19.14 -22.86 10.16
N LEU A 55 19.10 -22.22 11.34
CA LEU A 55 18.29 -22.64 12.49
C LEU A 55 16.78 -22.41 12.29
N ILE A 56 16.39 -21.68 11.24
CA ILE A 56 14.98 -21.41 10.93
C ILE A 56 14.45 -22.56 10.08
N PRO A 57 13.25 -23.11 10.39
CA PRO A 57 12.59 -24.11 9.56
C PRO A 57 12.52 -23.62 8.11
N LYS A 58 13.13 -24.39 7.20
CA LYS A 58 13.13 -24.04 5.78
C LYS A 58 11.74 -24.32 5.24
N THR A 59 11.05 -23.28 4.73
CA THR A 59 9.88 -23.51 3.89
C THR A 59 10.32 -24.31 2.66
N PRO A 60 9.56 -25.36 2.28
CA PRO A 60 9.91 -26.15 1.12
C PRO A 60 9.93 -25.27 -0.13
N LEU A 61 10.89 -25.54 -1.01
CA LEU A 61 10.93 -24.99 -2.35
C LEU A 61 9.75 -25.57 -3.15
N TRP A 62 9.16 -24.77 -4.03
CA TRP A 62 7.97 -25.14 -4.79
C TRP A 62 8.17 -26.41 -5.64
N HIS A 63 9.33 -26.56 -6.29
CA HIS A 63 9.68 -27.75 -7.08
C HIS A 63 9.89 -29.02 -6.24
N LYS A 64 10.20 -28.88 -4.94
CA LYS A 64 10.39 -30.02 -4.02
C LYS A 64 9.16 -30.31 -3.16
N ALA A 65 8.12 -29.48 -3.27
CA ALA A 65 6.93 -29.60 -2.45
C ALA A 65 5.99 -30.70 -2.96
N THR A 66 5.43 -31.49 -2.05
CA THR A 66 4.33 -32.43 -2.33
C THR A 66 3.06 -31.70 -2.77
N SER A 67 2.13 -32.35 -3.45
CA SER A 67 0.84 -31.78 -3.87
C SER A 67 0.09 -31.04 -2.74
N VAL A 68 0.08 -31.61 -1.52
CA VAL A 68 -0.50 -30.99 -0.32
C VAL A 68 0.23 -29.71 0.06
N GLN A 69 1.56 -29.77 0.12
CA GLN A 69 2.42 -28.63 0.46
C GLN A 69 2.31 -27.51 -0.57
N LYS A 70 2.23 -27.84 -1.86
CA LYS A 70 2.00 -26.87 -2.93
C LYS A 70 0.70 -26.11 -2.72
N ARG A 71 -0.39 -26.80 -2.41
CA ARG A 71 -1.66 -26.12 -2.11
C ARG A 71 -1.51 -25.16 -0.94
N GLN A 72 -0.89 -25.61 0.15
CA GLN A 72 -0.64 -24.77 1.33
C GLN A 72 0.23 -23.55 0.99
N LEU A 73 1.33 -23.74 0.26
CA LEU A 73 2.21 -22.66 -0.19
C LEU A 73 1.45 -21.62 -1.04
N VAL A 74 0.56 -22.06 -1.93
CA VAL A 74 -0.30 -21.13 -2.70
C VAL A 74 -1.20 -20.33 -1.76
N VAL A 75 -1.85 -20.96 -0.79
CA VAL A 75 -2.73 -20.25 0.15
C VAL A 75 -1.94 -19.23 0.98
N GLU A 76 -0.81 -19.64 1.54
CA GLU A 76 0.06 -18.79 2.36
C GLU A 76 0.59 -17.61 1.55
N GLU A 77 1.01 -17.85 0.31
CA GLU A 77 1.56 -16.81 -0.55
C GLU A 77 0.47 -15.84 -1.05
N VAL A 78 -0.74 -16.31 -1.37
CA VAL A 78 -1.90 -15.43 -1.64
C VAL A 78 -2.14 -14.51 -0.44
N ARG A 79 -2.19 -15.08 0.77
CA ARG A 79 -2.41 -14.31 1.99
C ARG A 79 -1.30 -13.28 2.22
N ARG A 80 -0.04 -13.67 1.97
CA ARG A 80 1.12 -12.79 2.10
C ARG A 80 1.06 -11.61 1.13
N GLN A 81 0.69 -11.82 -0.13
CA GLN A 81 0.57 -10.74 -1.12
C GLN A 81 -0.53 -9.75 -0.72
N GLU A 82 -1.71 -10.26 -0.35
CA GLU A 82 -2.82 -9.45 0.16
C GLU A 82 -2.45 -8.62 1.39
N GLU A 83 -1.72 -9.23 2.33
CA GLU A 83 -1.29 -8.55 3.56
C GLU A 83 -0.26 -7.44 3.27
N ARG A 84 0.63 -7.65 2.30
CA ARG A 84 1.56 -6.60 1.82
C ARG A 84 0.84 -5.42 1.21
N GLU A 85 -0.19 -5.66 0.40
CA GLU A 85 -0.99 -4.59 -0.19
C GLU A 85 -1.75 -3.80 0.89
N ARG A 86 -2.35 -4.49 1.86
CA ARG A 86 -3.00 -3.85 3.01
C ARG A 86 -2.02 -3.04 3.83
N TYR A 87 -0.84 -3.58 4.11
CA TYR A 87 0.21 -2.88 4.85
C TYR A 87 0.66 -1.62 4.10
N THR A 88 0.95 -1.74 2.81
CA THR A 88 1.35 -0.60 1.95
C THR A 88 0.27 0.48 1.96
N LYS A 89 -1.00 0.08 1.86
CA LYS A 89 -2.13 1.01 1.95
C LYS A 89 -2.21 1.69 3.32
N ALA A 90 -2.09 0.94 4.41
CA ALA A 90 -2.10 1.49 5.76
C ALA A 90 -0.97 2.51 5.99
N VAL A 91 0.25 2.21 5.54
CA VAL A 91 1.40 3.14 5.62
C VAL A 91 1.18 4.39 4.76
N SER A 92 0.62 4.23 3.55
CA SER A 92 0.31 5.36 2.67
C SER A 92 -0.75 6.29 3.27
N MET A 93 -1.76 5.74 3.96
CA MET A 93 -2.81 6.49 4.64
C MET A 93 -2.26 7.33 5.81
N ALA A 94 -1.33 6.78 6.59
CA ALA A 94 -0.65 7.56 7.64
C ALA A 94 0.10 8.76 7.05
N THR A 95 0.72 8.59 5.88
CA THR A 95 1.38 9.68 5.15
C THR A 95 0.36 10.70 4.62
N GLN A 96 -0.76 10.23 4.07
CA GLN A 96 -1.88 11.07 3.64
C GLN A 96 -2.57 11.79 4.79
N GLY A 97 -2.46 11.37 6.05
CA GLY A 97 -2.99 12.11 7.21
C GLY A 97 -2.03 13.19 7.73
N ARG A 98 -0.79 13.23 7.24
CA ARG A 98 0.27 14.07 7.82
C ARG A 98 0.03 15.58 7.60
N TRP A 99 -0.53 15.98 6.46
CA TRP A 99 -0.94 17.37 6.18
C TRP A 99 -2.10 17.86 7.07
N THR A 100 -2.87 16.96 7.69
CA THR A 100 -3.91 17.34 8.66
C THR A 100 -3.39 17.43 10.11
N ASN A 101 -2.12 17.08 10.34
CA ASN A 101 -1.51 17.23 11.64
C ASN A 101 -0.99 18.67 11.80
N TRP A 102 -1.56 19.41 12.74
CA TRP A 102 -1.21 20.80 13.04
C TRP A 102 -0.04 20.92 14.03
N GLU A 103 0.71 19.83 14.27
CA GLU A 103 1.93 19.85 15.08
C GLU A 103 3.00 20.77 14.46
N GLY A 104 3.46 21.75 15.24
CA GLY A 104 4.49 22.70 14.84
C GLY A 104 3.99 23.96 14.11
N LEU A 105 2.68 24.14 13.93
CA LEU A 105 2.17 25.43 13.49
C LEU A 105 2.33 26.48 14.60
N GLU A 106 3.12 27.52 14.33
CA GLU A 106 3.07 28.74 15.12
C GLU A 106 1.65 29.31 15.07
N LYS A 107 1.01 29.44 16.24
CA LYS A 107 -0.27 30.14 16.37
C LYS A 107 -0.05 31.64 16.14
N LYS A 108 0.13 32.03 14.88
CA LYS A 108 0.12 33.45 14.50
C LYS A 108 -1.31 33.93 14.60
N LYS A 109 -1.55 34.90 15.49
CA LYS A 109 -2.80 35.66 15.50
C LYS A 109 -2.76 36.57 14.28
N LEU A 110 -3.26 36.07 13.15
CA LEU A 110 -3.44 36.89 11.96
C LEU A 110 -4.55 37.90 12.24
N SER A 111 -4.19 39.18 12.25
CA SER A 111 -5.16 40.26 12.21
C SER A 111 -5.66 40.45 10.78
N TRP A 112 -6.80 41.14 10.62
CA TRP A 112 -7.31 41.50 9.30
C TRP A 112 -6.30 42.30 8.48
N CYS A 113 -5.48 43.16 9.10
CA CYS A 113 -4.42 43.89 8.40
C CYS A 113 -3.34 42.94 7.85
N ASP A 114 -2.95 41.92 8.61
CA ASP A 114 -1.92 40.96 8.17
C ASP A 114 -2.36 40.19 6.92
N ILE A 115 -3.65 39.85 6.83
CA ILE A 115 -4.24 39.14 5.68
C ILE A 115 -4.20 40.03 4.43
N TRP A 116 -4.63 41.30 4.54
CA TRP A 116 -4.61 42.24 3.41
C TRP A 116 -3.19 42.60 2.96
N GLN A 117 -2.22 42.64 3.87
CA GLN A 117 -0.80 42.84 3.54
C GLN A 117 -0.20 41.64 2.79
N MET A 118 -0.56 40.40 3.17
CA MET A 118 -0.14 39.19 2.45
C MET A 118 -0.72 39.14 1.03
N GLU A 119 -1.95 39.64 0.82
CA GLU A 119 -2.55 39.73 -0.51
C GLU A 119 -1.89 40.80 -1.38
N GLY A 120 -1.46 41.92 -0.78
CA GLY A 120 -0.65 42.95 -1.44
C GLY A 120 0.73 42.43 -1.90
N ALA A 121 1.42 41.66 -1.04
CA ALA A 121 2.70 41.03 -1.38
C ALA A 121 2.59 39.95 -2.49
N ARG A 122 1.39 39.38 -2.71
CA ARG A 122 1.13 38.43 -3.80
C ARG A 122 0.96 39.12 -5.17
N ARG A 123 0.89 40.46 -5.20
CA ARG A 123 0.71 41.28 -6.41
C ARG A 123 1.99 42.01 -6.83
N GLU A 124 3.17 41.43 -6.62
CA GLU A 124 4.36 41.84 -7.37
C GLU A 124 4.21 41.39 -8.84
N GLY A 125 3.40 42.14 -9.57
CA GLY A 125 3.03 41.84 -10.95
C GLY A 125 2.02 42.80 -11.58
N VAL A 126 1.55 43.84 -10.87
CA VAL A 126 0.81 44.94 -11.50
C VAL A 126 1.19 46.26 -10.83
N LEU A 127 2.04 47.03 -11.50
CA LEU A 127 2.21 48.45 -11.28
C LEU A 127 0.84 49.13 -11.41
N LEU A 128 0.37 49.83 -10.37
CA LEU A 128 -0.38 51.09 -10.46
C LEU A 128 -0.70 51.64 -9.06
N SER A 129 -0.08 52.79 -8.77
CA SER A 129 -0.54 53.92 -7.94
C SER A 129 -1.22 53.65 -6.59
N GLU A 130 -0.58 54.14 -5.51
CA GLU A 130 -1.20 54.41 -4.21
C GLU A 130 -2.48 55.26 -4.36
N PRO A 131 -3.49 55.03 -3.50
CA PRO A 131 -3.56 55.84 -2.28
C PRO A 131 -3.84 55.03 -1.01
N HIS A 132 -3.35 55.55 0.11
CA HIS A 132 -3.51 55.07 1.49
C HIS A 132 -4.83 54.32 1.79
N THR A 133 -4.73 53.04 2.16
CA THR A 133 -5.82 52.30 2.79
C THR A 133 -5.55 52.17 4.28
N ILE A 134 -6.21 53.02 5.07
CA ILE A 134 -6.24 52.97 6.53
C ILE A 134 -6.97 51.70 6.96
N CYS A 135 -6.32 50.86 7.78
CA CYS A 135 -6.97 49.76 8.49
C CYS A 135 -7.96 50.35 9.52
N TYR A 136 -9.27 50.23 9.30
CA TYR A 136 -10.27 50.54 10.33
C TYR A 136 -10.42 49.36 11.30
N PRO A 137 -10.48 49.60 12.62
CA PRO A 137 -10.79 48.55 13.59
C PRO A 137 -12.26 48.10 13.47
N PRO A 138 -12.58 46.82 13.76
CA PRO A 138 -13.94 46.33 13.69
C PRO A 138 -14.84 47.03 14.74
N PRO A 139 -16.12 47.29 14.41
CA PRO A 139 -17.07 47.86 15.36
C PRO A 139 -17.28 46.89 16.54
N LYS A 140 -17.20 47.44 17.76
CA LYS A 140 -17.51 46.71 19.00
C LYS A 140 -19.01 46.44 19.02
N ILE A 141 -19.40 45.16 18.98
CA ILE A 141 -20.73 44.67 19.35
C ILE A 141 -20.63 44.12 20.76
#